data_AF-A0A383QT52-F1
#
_entry.id   AF-A0A383QT52-F1
#
_cell.length_a   1.000
_cell.length_b   1.000
_cell.length_c   1.000
_cell.angle_alpha   90.00
_cell.angle_beta   90.00
_cell.angle_gamma   90.00
#
_symmetry.space_group_name_H-M   'P 1'
#
loop_
_entity.id
_entity.type
_entity.pdbx_description
1 polymer ?
#
loop_
_entity_poly.entity_id
_entity_poly.type
_entity_poly.pdbx_seq_one_letter_code
_entity_poly.pdbx_strand_id
1 'polypeptide(L)'
;LSMMRTRLVANEVLFRKAVSRDLHRYILHTPFDQQQKNWMPPGFEVPATGAMSAKVVADVVEALIAVYFLGGGWSGVLGFADWLGITLATSGPYTLNGKSPPEEIPEGLVGLQQRLGYSFKNP
;
A
#
# COMPACT_ATOMS: atom_id res chain seq x y z
N LEU A 1 -15.75 3.53 2.74
CA LEU A 1 -14.26 3.40 2.81
C LEU A 1 -13.72 2.06 2.26
N SER A 2 -14.37 0.92 2.54
CA SER A 2 -13.86 -0.44 2.22
C SER A 2 -13.62 -0.71 0.71
N MET A 3 -14.60 -0.53 -0.18
CA MET A 3 -14.44 -0.90 -1.60
C MET A 3 -13.44 -0.04 -2.40
N MET A 4 -13.34 1.25 -2.10
CA MET A 4 -12.36 2.14 -2.75
C MET A 4 -10.93 1.81 -2.31
N ARG A 5 -10.72 1.52 -1.01
CA ARG A 5 -9.41 1.03 -0.52
C ARG A 5 -9.03 -0.28 -1.18
N THR A 6 -9.93 -1.27 -1.22
CA THR A 6 -9.66 -2.58 -1.84
C THR A 6 -9.33 -2.46 -3.33
N ARG A 7 -9.99 -1.56 -4.06
CA ARG A 7 -9.68 -1.31 -5.47
C ARG A 7 -8.31 -0.65 -5.67
N LEU A 8 -7.92 0.29 -4.81
CA LEU A 8 -6.63 0.98 -4.93
C LEU A 8 -5.44 0.04 -4.65
N VAL A 9 -5.59 -0.91 -3.73
CA VAL A 9 -4.54 -1.87 -3.35
C VAL A 9 -4.66 -3.20 -4.09
N ALA A 10 -5.54 -3.31 -5.09
CA ALA A 10 -5.66 -4.54 -5.87
C ALA A 10 -4.37 -4.77 -6.68
N ASN A 11 -3.87 -6.00 -6.69
CA ASN A 11 -2.63 -6.36 -7.38
C ASN A 11 -2.63 -5.92 -8.85
N GLU A 12 -3.77 -6.01 -9.52
CA GLU A 12 -3.93 -5.57 -10.91
C GLU A 12 -3.79 -4.05 -11.09
N VAL A 13 -4.22 -3.27 -10.10
CA VAL A 13 -4.06 -1.81 -10.12
C VAL A 13 -2.60 -1.43 -9.89
N LEU A 14 -1.96 -2.05 -8.90
CA LEU A 14 -0.52 -1.85 -8.63
C LEU A 14 0.33 -2.28 -9.82
N PHE A 15 0.01 -3.42 -10.44
CA PHE A 15 0.65 -3.90 -11.67
C PHE A 15 0.56 -2.87 -12.80
N ARG A 16 -0.65 -2.39 -13.12
CA ARG A 16 -0.82 -1.39 -14.19
C ARG A 16 -0.08 -0.09 -13.92
N LYS A 17 -0.07 0.38 -12.67
CA LYS A 17 0.67 1.58 -12.27
C LYS A 17 2.18 1.37 -12.39
N ALA A 18 2.69 0.22 -11.94
CA ALA A 18 4.09 -0.16 -12.09
C ALA A 18 4.51 -0.30 -13.56
N VAL A 19 3.68 -0.91 -14.40
CA VAL A 19 3.92 -1.02 -15.85
C VAL A 19 3.98 0.35 -16.51
N SER A 20 3.09 1.28 -16.13
CA SER A 20 3.11 2.66 -16.66
C SER A 20 4.39 3.43 -16.34
N ARG A 21 5.19 2.95 -15.38
CA ARG A 21 6.49 3.52 -14.98
C ARG A 21 7.68 2.62 -15.35
N ASP A 22 7.46 1.65 -16.24
CA ASP A 22 8.46 0.67 -16.67
C ASP A 22 9.11 -0.14 -15.53
N LEU A 23 8.51 -0.14 -14.34
CA LEU A 23 9.11 -0.75 -13.14
C LEU A 23 9.36 -2.26 -13.34
N HIS A 24 8.45 -2.93 -14.05
CA HIS A 24 8.53 -4.34 -14.42
C HIS A 24 9.83 -4.71 -15.17
N ARG A 25 10.49 -3.76 -15.85
CA ARG A 25 11.74 -4.01 -16.58
C ARG A 25 12.97 -4.05 -15.67
N TYR A 26 12.86 -3.49 -14.46
CA TYR A 26 13.93 -3.46 -13.47
C TYR A 26 13.83 -4.59 -12.45
N ILE A 27 12.73 -5.34 -12.47
CA ILE A 27 12.54 -6.46 -11.55
C ILE A 27 13.29 -7.66 -12.10
N LEU A 28 14.33 -8.06 -11.37
CA LEU A 28 15.02 -9.32 -11.60
C LEU A 28 14.12 -10.47 -11.11
N HIS A 29 13.28 -10.96 -12.00
CA HIS A 29 12.50 -12.16 -11.77
C HIS A 29 13.10 -13.30 -12.58
N THR A 30 13.87 -14.16 -11.90
CA THR A 30 14.08 -15.51 -12.40
C THR A 30 12.86 -16.32 -11.97
N PRO A 31 12.09 -16.91 -12.90
CA PRO A 31 11.10 -17.89 -12.51
C PRO A 31 11.79 -18.93 -11.64
N PHE A 32 11.13 -19.36 -10.57
CA PHE A 32 11.56 -20.56 -9.86
C PHE A 32 11.80 -21.64 -10.90
N ASP A 33 12.99 -22.21 -10.88
CA ASP A 33 13.55 -23.00 -11.97
C ASP A 33 12.49 -23.97 -12.52
N GLN A 34 12.02 -23.67 -13.74
CA GLN A 34 11.05 -24.50 -14.48
C GLN A 34 11.62 -25.90 -14.77
N GLN A 35 12.92 -26.08 -14.53
CA GLN A 35 13.66 -27.32 -14.64
C GLN A 35 13.98 -27.94 -13.27
N GLN A 36 13.30 -27.54 -12.17
CA GLN A 36 13.29 -28.33 -10.94
C GLN A 36 12.61 -29.69 -11.18
N LYS A 37 13.37 -30.60 -11.78
CA LYS A 37 13.07 -32.02 -12.00
C LYS A 37 12.78 -32.77 -10.68
N ASN A 38 12.93 -32.13 -9.52
CA ASN A 38 12.86 -32.76 -8.22
C ASN A 38 11.58 -32.48 -7.42
N TRP A 39 10.72 -31.54 -7.85
CA TRP A 39 9.48 -31.24 -7.12
C TRP A 39 8.36 -30.75 -8.05
N MET A 40 7.87 -31.65 -8.91
CA MET A 40 6.63 -31.43 -9.66
C MET A 40 5.68 -32.61 -9.43
N PRO A 41 4.47 -32.39 -8.90
CA PRO A 41 3.52 -33.47 -8.70
C PRO A 41 3.11 -34.06 -10.07
N PRO A 42 2.92 -35.39 -10.17
CA PRO A 42 2.46 -36.02 -11.41
C PRO A 42 1.16 -35.39 -11.92
N GLY A 43 1.12 -35.02 -13.19
CA GLY A 43 -0.07 -34.44 -13.85
C GLY A 43 -0.21 -32.91 -13.74
N PHE A 44 0.81 -32.21 -13.22
CA PHE A 44 0.82 -30.75 -13.17
C PHE A 44 1.68 -30.16 -14.29
N GLU A 45 1.07 -29.42 -15.21
CA GLU A 45 1.79 -28.65 -16.23
C GLU A 45 1.98 -27.22 -15.71
N VAL A 46 3.23 -26.75 -15.66
CA VAL A 46 3.51 -25.34 -15.37
C VAL A 46 3.36 -24.56 -16.68
N PRO A 47 2.46 -23.55 -16.76
CA PRO A 47 2.37 -22.69 -17.92
C PRO A 47 3.72 -22.02 -18.17
N ALA A 48 4.24 -22.13 -19.39
CA ALA A 48 5.47 -21.47 -19.80
C ALA A 48 5.22 -19.96 -19.94
N THR A 49 5.13 -19.23 -18.83
CA THR A 49 5.00 -17.77 -18.87
C THR A 49 6.26 -17.13 -18.34
N GLY A 50 7.15 -16.72 -19.25
CA GLY A 50 8.25 -15.79 -18.95
C GLY A 50 7.77 -14.39 -18.58
N ALA A 51 6.46 -14.14 -18.62
CA ALA A 51 5.84 -12.92 -18.14
C ALA A 51 5.63 -13.00 -16.62
N MET A 52 6.04 -11.94 -15.92
CA MET A 52 5.80 -11.81 -14.48
C MET A 52 4.31 -11.64 -14.18
N SER A 53 3.81 -12.30 -13.14
CA SER A 53 2.43 -12.14 -12.72
C SER A 53 2.20 -10.77 -12.05
N ALA A 54 0.95 -10.27 -12.12
CA ALA A 54 0.54 -9.05 -11.42
C ALA A 54 0.83 -9.11 -9.91
N LYS A 55 0.79 -10.32 -9.32
CA LYS A 55 1.15 -10.55 -7.91
C LYS A 55 2.63 -10.24 -7.65
N VAL A 56 3.55 -10.75 -8.47
CA VAL A 56 4.99 -10.50 -8.28
C VAL A 56 5.28 -9.00 -8.31
N VAL A 57 4.71 -8.30 -9.28
CA VAL A 57 4.91 -6.85 -9.40
C VAL A 57 4.29 -6.10 -8.21
N ALA A 58 3.09 -6.51 -7.75
CA ALA A 58 2.46 -5.92 -6.57
C ALA A 58 3.30 -6.14 -5.31
N ASP A 59 3.78 -7.36 -5.07
CA ASP A 59 4.63 -7.70 -3.92
C ASP A 59 5.94 -6.85 -3.95
N VAL A 60 6.51 -6.60 -5.14
CA VAL A 60 7.66 -5.67 -5.30
C VAL A 60 7.28 -4.23 -5.00
N VAL A 61 6.13 -3.75 -5.47
CA VAL A 61 5.65 -2.39 -5.15
C VAL A 61 5.47 -2.23 -3.64
N GLU A 62 4.91 -3.22 -2.95
CA GLU A 62 4.76 -3.22 -1.49
C GLU A 62 6.13 -3.19 -0.78
N ALA A 63 7.10 -3.98 -1.26
CA ALA A 63 8.46 -3.97 -0.71
C ALA A 63 9.14 -2.59 -0.91
N LEU A 64 8.96 -1.96 -2.07
CA LEU A 64 9.50 -0.62 -2.32
C LEU A 64 8.85 0.42 -1.40
N ILE A 65 7.54 0.38 -1.22
CA ILE A 65 6.84 1.25 -0.25
C ILE A 65 7.47 1.10 1.15
N ALA A 66 7.74 -0.13 1.59
CA ALA A 66 8.39 -0.38 2.87
C ALA A 66 9.81 0.21 2.93
N VAL A 67 10.61 0.08 1.87
CA VAL A 67 11.96 0.69 1.78
C VAL A 67 11.89 2.22 1.88
N TYR A 68 10.98 2.85 1.14
CA TYR A 68 10.78 4.30 1.21
C TYR A 68 10.30 4.75 2.60
N PHE A 69 9.49 3.94 3.28
CA PHE A 69 9.09 4.20 4.66
C PHE A 69 10.27 4.12 5.63
N LEU A 70 11.11 3.10 5.52
CA LEU A 70 12.26 2.90 6.40
C LEU A 70 13.32 4.00 6.21
N GLY A 71 13.56 4.43 4.97
CA GLY A 71 14.55 5.46 4.67
C GLY A 71 14.07 6.90 4.85
N GLY A 72 12.82 7.19 4.49
CA GLY A 72 12.29 8.56 4.40
C GLY A 72 11.02 8.81 5.22
N GLY A 73 10.59 7.84 6.05
CA GLY A 73 9.35 7.91 6.79
C GLY A 73 8.13 8.07 5.90
N TRP A 74 7.07 8.69 6.43
CA TRP A 74 5.84 8.92 5.68
C TRP A 74 6.05 9.84 4.46
N SER A 75 6.96 10.82 4.54
CA SER A 75 7.29 11.70 3.41
C SER A 75 7.89 10.93 2.23
N GLY A 76 8.73 9.93 2.49
CA GLY A 76 9.28 9.05 1.46
C GLY A 76 8.20 8.21 0.78
N VAL A 77 7.26 7.67 1.56
CA VAL A 77 6.11 6.92 1.04
C VAL A 77 5.22 7.80 0.18
N LEU A 78 4.92 9.04 0.62
CA LEU A 78 4.12 9.99 -0.15
C LEU A 78 4.79 10.34 -1.48
N GLY A 79 6.11 10.61 -1.46
CA GLY A 79 6.88 10.89 -2.68
C GLY A 79 6.88 9.70 -3.64
N PHE A 80 7.06 8.49 -3.14
CA PHE A 80 7.00 7.29 -3.98
C PHE A 80 5.58 7.02 -4.51
N ALA A 81 4.55 7.19 -3.71
CA ALA A 81 3.17 6.96 -4.13
C ALA A 81 2.71 7.99 -5.16
N ASP A 82 3.07 9.27 -4.98
CA ASP A 82 2.86 10.32 -5.98
C ASP A 82 3.63 10.01 -7.26
N TRP A 83 4.91 9.61 -7.13
CA TRP A 83 5.68 9.09 -8.24
C TRP A 83 5.03 7.85 -8.86
N LEU A 84 4.30 7.00 -8.16
CA LEU A 84 3.60 5.87 -8.77
C LEU A 84 2.24 6.29 -9.38
N GLY A 85 1.82 7.55 -9.18
CA GLY A 85 0.52 8.07 -9.58
C GLY A 85 -0.63 7.51 -8.73
N ILE A 86 -0.36 7.24 -7.45
CA ILE A 86 -1.31 6.82 -6.44
C ILE A 86 -1.52 7.99 -5.46
N THR A 87 -2.71 8.56 -5.49
CA THR A 87 -3.08 9.61 -4.52
C THR A 87 -3.34 8.97 -3.17
N LEU A 88 -2.39 9.13 -2.25
CA LEU A 88 -2.62 8.83 -0.85
C LEU A 88 -3.29 10.04 -0.22
N ALA A 89 -4.39 9.80 0.50
CA ALA A 89 -4.95 10.83 1.35
C ALA A 89 -3.93 11.10 2.47
N THR A 90 -3.15 12.17 2.33
CA THR A 90 -2.52 12.82 3.47
C THR A 90 -3.66 13.23 4.39
N SER A 91 -3.52 12.98 5.69
CA SER A 91 -4.44 13.48 6.69
C SER A 91 -4.47 15.01 6.65
N GLY A 92 -5.26 15.58 5.74
CA GLY A 92 -5.85 16.90 5.95
C GLY A 92 -6.75 16.82 7.18
N PRO A 93 -7.10 17.97 7.79
CA PRO A 93 -8.00 17.96 8.94
C PRO A 93 -9.22 17.11 8.61
N TYR A 94 -9.49 16.11 9.44
CA TYR A 94 -10.66 15.25 9.27
C TYR A 94 -11.89 16.15 9.33
N THR A 95 -12.48 16.44 8.17
CA THR A 95 -13.73 17.18 8.10
C THR A 95 -14.87 16.19 8.14
N LEU A 96 -15.48 16.04 9.32
CA LEU A 96 -16.74 15.32 9.42
C LEU A 96 -17.81 16.22 8.80
N ASN A 97 -18.35 15.83 7.64
CA ASN A 97 -19.36 16.59 6.91
C ASN A 97 -18.94 18.03 6.56
N GLY A 98 -17.67 18.23 6.19
CA GLY A 98 -17.17 19.56 5.80
C GLY A 98 -17.01 20.56 6.95
N LYS A 99 -17.20 20.13 8.21
CA LYS A 99 -16.94 20.96 9.39
C LYS A 99 -15.54 20.68 9.91
N SER A 100 -14.80 21.72 10.25
CA SER A 100 -13.55 21.58 10.99
C SER A 100 -13.82 20.94 12.36
N PRO A 101 -12.86 20.18 12.90
CA PRO A 101 -12.94 19.70 14.28
C PRO A 101 -13.19 20.88 15.24
N PRO A 102 -14.06 20.76 16.25
CA PRO A 102 -14.21 21.78 17.28
C PRO A 102 -12.87 22.18 17.91
N GLU A 103 -12.74 23.45 18.28
CA GLU A 103 -11.52 23.99 18.88
C GLU A 103 -11.34 23.53 20.34
N GLU A 104 -12.44 23.10 20.98
CA GLU A 104 -12.48 22.61 22.36
C GLU A 104 -13.08 21.21 22.46
N ILE A 105 -12.59 20.42 23.43
CA ILE A 105 -13.05 19.07 23.70
C ILE A 105 -14.44 19.13 24.36
N PRO A 106 -15.47 18.43 23.83
CA PRO A 106 -16.77 18.33 24.49
C PRO A 106 -16.62 17.86 25.95
N GLU A 107 -17.34 18.48 26.89
CA GLU A 107 -17.20 18.19 28.34
C GLU A 107 -17.28 16.69 28.68
N GLY A 108 -18.14 15.94 27.99
CA GLY A 108 -18.30 14.49 28.16
C GLY A 108 -17.05 13.66 27.82
N LEU A 109 -16.13 14.20 27.02
CA LEU A 109 -14.88 13.54 26.63
C LEU A 109 -13.68 13.94 27.50
N VAL A 110 -13.79 15.02 28.29
CA VAL A 110 -12.72 15.46 29.20
C VAL A 110 -12.42 14.40 30.27
N GLY A 111 -13.47 13.82 30.87
CA GLY A 111 -13.31 12.74 31.85
C GLY A 111 -12.68 11.48 31.25
N LEU A 112 -12.99 11.19 29.97
CA LEU A 112 -12.39 10.08 29.25
C LEU A 112 -10.90 10.32 29.00
N GLN A 113 -10.54 11.54 28.60
CA GLN A 113 -9.15 11.96 28.36
C GLN A 113 -8.26 11.73 29.59
N GLN A 114 -8.75 12.12 30.77
CA GLN A 114 -8.04 11.97 32.04
C GLN A 114 -7.86 10.50 32.42
N ARG A 115 -8.89 9.66 32.22
CA ARG A 115 -8.81 8.22 32.52
C ARG A 115 -7.89 7.46 31.57
N LEU A 116 -7.80 7.92 30.31
CA LEU A 116 -6.90 7.35 29.32
C LEU A 116 -5.46 7.85 29.47
N GLY A 117 -5.23 8.95 30.21
CA GLY A 117 -3.92 9.59 30.30
C GLY A 117 -3.38 10.09 28.95
N TYR A 118 -4.27 10.36 27.98
CA TYR A 118 -3.91 10.72 26.61
C TYR A 118 -4.63 12.02 26.23
N SER A 119 -3.95 13.00 25.66
CA SER A 119 -4.59 14.25 25.20
C SER A 119 -5.09 14.12 23.76
N PHE A 120 -6.39 14.30 23.53
CA PHE A 120 -6.97 14.23 22.18
C PHE A 120 -6.48 15.40 21.33
N LYS A 121 -5.99 15.09 20.12
CA LYS A 121 -5.58 16.08 19.12
C LYS A 121 -6.64 16.14 18.02
N ASN A 122 -7.19 17.33 17.76
CA ASN A 122 -8.34 17.57 16.88
C ASN A 122 -9.65 16.92 17.40
N PRO A 123 -10.21 17.42 18.52
CA PRO A 123 -11.45 16.91 19.10
C PRO A 123 -12.68 17.13 18.21
#